data_AF-A0AAE9YYQ5-F1
#
_entry.id   AF-A0AAE9YYQ5-F1
#
_cell.length_a   1.000
_cell.length_b   1.000
_cell.length_c   1.000
_cell.angle_alpha   90.00
_cell.angle_beta   90.00
_cell.angle_gamma   90.00
#
_symmetry.space_group_name_H-M   'P 1'
#
loop_
_entity.id
_entity.type
_entity.pdbx_description
1 polymer ?
#
loop_
_entity_poly.entity_id
_entity_poly.type
_entity_poly.pdbx_seq_one_letter_code
_entity_poly.pdbx_strand_id
1 'polypeptide(L)'
;MANFFSNLFSKGATGLVDAVGDILDNSFTTEEEQQELENELSKAAMRHEAEMGKLALEDKKASLADIASARENQSRVQESEHASWLAKNVHSLLAVSIIALTFLMYFWIIQGDMKAIAEAGVKDIVIYILGALTTISTQVVAYYFGSSMGSQTKQKSMDKIAEDMARKMTDK
;
A
#
# COMPACT_ATOMS: atom_id res chain seq x y z
N MET A 1 -7.30 -22.00 40.92
CA MET A 1 -7.56 -21.60 39.51
C MET A 1 -7.75 -22.77 38.52
N ALA A 2 -7.90 -24.03 38.96
CA ALA A 2 -8.08 -25.18 38.05
C ALA A 2 -9.52 -25.38 37.53
N ASN A 3 -10.53 -24.81 38.20
CA ASN A 3 -11.95 -25.02 37.89
C ASN A 3 -12.55 -24.03 36.86
N PHE A 4 -11.78 -23.02 36.43
CA PHE A 4 -12.24 -22.03 35.47
C PHE A 4 -12.07 -22.54 34.03
N PHE A 5 -10.88 -23.05 33.70
CA PHE A 5 -10.60 -23.60 32.37
C PHE A 5 -11.43 -24.87 32.08
N SER A 6 -11.60 -25.77 33.05
CA SER A 6 -12.43 -26.99 32.87
C SER A 6 -13.89 -26.64 32.55
N ASN A 7 -14.49 -25.64 33.20
CA ASN A 7 -15.86 -25.21 32.93
C ASN A 7 -16.01 -24.40 31.63
N LEU A 8 -14.96 -23.67 31.21
CA LEU A 8 -14.92 -22.95 29.94
C LEU A 8 -14.81 -23.91 28.74
N PHE A 9 -13.97 -24.94 28.85
CA PHE A 9 -13.83 -25.98 27.83
C PHE A 9 -15.00 -26.98 27.85
N SER A 10 -15.58 -27.30 29.00
CA SER A 10 -16.77 -28.17 29.10
C SER A 10 -18.02 -27.53 28.49
N LYS A 11 -18.29 -26.24 28.75
CA LYS A 11 -19.43 -25.55 28.14
C LYS A 11 -19.23 -25.28 26.64
N GLY A 12 -17.99 -25.05 26.20
CA GLY A 12 -17.66 -24.88 24.78
C GLY A 12 -17.72 -26.19 23.98
N ALA A 13 -17.27 -27.31 24.57
CA ALA A 13 -17.25 -28.61 23.88
C ALA A 13 -18.64 -29.24 23.72
N THR A 14 -19.55 -29.09 24.70
CA THR A 14 -20.93 -29.58 24.57
C THR A 14 -21.67 -28.85 23.46
N GLY A 15 -21.52 -27.53 23.35
CA GLY A 15 -22.15 -26.75 22.27
C GLY A 15 -21.60 -27.07 20.87
N LEU A 16 -20.33 -27.47 20.75
CA LEU A 16 -19.74 -27.92 19.48
C LEU A 16 -20.21 -29.33 19.10
N VAL A 17 -20.38 -30.24 20.05
CA VAL A 17 -20.91 -31.59 19.79
C VAL A 17 -22.40 -31.54 19.46
N ASP A 18 -23.17 -30.66 20.11
CA ASP A 18 -24.58 -30.44 19.77
C ASP A 18 -24.73 -29.78 18.40
N ALA A 19 -23.90 -28.79 18.05
CA ALA A 19 -23.90 -28.19 16.72
C ALA A 19 -23.45 -29.17 15.62
N VAL A 20 -22.49 -30.06 15.91
CA VAL A 20 -22.07 -31.12 14.98
C VAL A 20 -23.15 -32.22 14.88
N GLY A 21 -23.87 -32.50 15.97
CA GLY A 21 -25.02 -33.39 16.00
C GLY A 21 -26.19 -32.87 15.17
N ASP A 22 -26.53 -31.58 15.29
CA ASP A 22 -27.58 -30.92 14.50
C ASP A 22 -27.23 -30.81 13.01
N ILE A 23 -25.94 -30.71 12.66
CA ILE A 23 -25.49 -30.73 11.26
C ILE A 23 -25.49 -32.15 10.69
N LEU A 24 -25.19 -33.17 11.49
CA LEU A 24 -25.29 -34.58 11.09
C LEU A 24 -26.74 -35.02 10.90
N ASP A 25 -27.69 -34.51 11.69
CA ASP A 25 -29.12 -34.85 11.60
C ASP A 25 -29.83 -34.11 10.44
N ASN A 26 -29.35 -32.92 10.05
CA ASN A 26 -29.84 -32.18 8.87
C ASN A 26 -29.16 -32.60 7.55
N SER A 27 -28.13 -33.43 7.55
CA SER A 27 -27.35 -33.79 6.36
C SER A 27 -27.59 -35.22 5.89
N PHE A 28 -28.85 -35.62 5.75
CA PHE A 28 -29.21 -36.71 4.85
C PHE A 28 -30.51 -36.40 4.10
N THR A 29 -30.36 -36.14 2.79
CA THR A 29 -31.39 -36.16 1.71
C THR A 29 -32.00 -34.80 1.32
N THR A 30 -31.49 -34.17 0.24
CA THR A 30 -32.14 -34.01 -1.09
C THR A 30 -31.15 -33.27 -2.03
N GLU A 31 -30.96 -33.74 -3.28
CA GLU A 31 -29.98 -33.16 -4.23
C GLU A 31 -30.27 -31.69 -4.60
N GLU A 32 -31.52 -31.24 -4.53
CA GLU A 32 -31.94 -29.84 -4.79
C GLU A 32 -31.49 -28.87 -3.68
N GLU A 33 -31.61 -29.25 -2.41
CA GLU A 33 -31.16 -28.40 -1.29
C GLU A 33 -29.64 -28.26 -1.26
N GLN A 34 -28.89 -29.29 -1.67
CA GLN A 34 -27.43 -29.17 -1.86
C GLN A 34 -27.07 -28.18 -2.96
N GLN A 35 -27.82 -28.19 -4.06
CA GLN A 35 -27.57 -27.30 -5.19
C GLN A 35 -27.96 -25.85 -4.87
N GLU A 36 -29.02 -25.65 -4.07
CA GLU A 36 -29.41 -24.32 -3.58
C GLU A 36 -28.41 -23.79 -2.55
N LEU A 37 -27.96 -24.65 -1.63
CA LEU A 37 -26.89 -24.33 -0.68
C LEU A 37 -25.58 -24.00 -1.40
N GLU A 38 -25.18 -24.77 -2.41
CA GLU A 38 -23.99 -24.50 -3.22
C GLU A 38 -24.09 -23.16 -3.95
N ASN A 39 -25.27 -22.82 -4.47
CA ASN A 39 -25.53 -21.52 -5.10
C ASN A 39 -25.48 -20.36 -4.10
N GLU A 40 -26.02 -20.53 -2.89
CA GLU A 40 -25.92 -19.52 -1.83
C GLU A 40 -24.49 -19.36 -1.33
N LEU A 41 -23.75 -20.46 -1.16
CA LEU A 41 -22.36 -20.47 -0.73
C LEU A 41 -21.45 -19.82 -1.80
N SER A 42 -21.73 -20.08 -3.08
CA SER A 42 -21.08 -19.42 -4.22
C SER A 42 -21.38 -17.92 -4.26
N LYS A 43 -22.64 -17.50 -4.07
CA LYS A 43 -23.01 -16.08 -3.96
C LYS A 43 -22.35 -15.40 -2.75
N ALA A 44 -22.30 -16.08 -1.61
CA ALA A 44 -21.65 -15.58 -0.41
C ALA A 44 -20.13 -15.44 -0.61
N ALA A 45 -19.48 -16.42 -1.24
CA ALA A 45 -18.07 -16.38 -1.60
C ALA A 45 -17.76 -15.22 -2.57
N MET A 46 -18.56 -15.06 -3.64
CA MET A 46 -18.41 -13.94 -4.59
C MET A 46 -18.60 -12.58 -3.91
N ARG A 47 -19.59 -12.45 -3.00
CA ARG A 47 -19.80 -11.22 -2.22
C ARG A 47 -18.61 -10.93 -1.30
N HIS A 48 -18.11 -11.96 -0.62
CA HIS A 48 -16.95 -11.83 0.26
C HIS A 48 -15.70 -11.44 -0.53
N GLU A 49 -15.46 -12.04 -1.70
CA GLU A 49 -14.34 -11.68 -2.57
C GLU A 49 -14.46 -10.24 -3.06
N ALA A 50 -15.65 -9.80 -3.47
CA ALA A 50 -15.90 -8.43 -3.88
C ALA A 50 -15.72 -7.43 -2.72
N GLU A 51 -16.12 -7.80 -1.51
CA GLU A 51 -15.94 -6.99 -0.29
C GLU A 51 -14.46 -6.90 0.10
N MET A 52 -13.73 -8.02 0.07
CA MET A 52 -12.28 -8.05 0.28
C MET A 52 -11.56 -7.19 -0.76
N GLY A 53 -11.98 -7.25 -2.03
CA GLY A 53 -11.47 -6.39 -3.10
C GLY A 53 -11.73 -4.91 -2.84
N LYS A 54 -12.91 -4.55 -2.34
CA LYS A 54 -13.24 -3.17 -1.93
C LYS A 54 -12.39 -2.70 -0.75
N LEU A 55 -12.28 -3.50 0.30
CA LEU A 55 -11.46 -3.17 1.48
C LEU A 55 -9.99 -2.96 1.09
N ALA A 56 -9.43 -3.80 0.21
CA ALA A 56 -8.08 -3.63 -0.29
C ALA A 56 -7.90 -2.35 -1.12
N LEU A 57 -8.92 -1.94 -1.89
CA LEU A 57 -8.91 -0.68 -2.62
C LEU A 57 -9.04 0.53 -1.69
N GLU A 58 -9.89 0.45 -0.67
CA GLU A 58 -10.07 1.49 0.33
C GLU A 58 -8.79 1.70 1.14
N ASP A 59 -8.13 0.63 1.57
CA ASP A 59 -6.85 0.70 2.29
C ASP A 59 -5.75 1.36 1.44
N LYS A 60 -5.62 0.94 0.17
CA LYS A 60 -4.71 1.61 -0.78
C LYS A 60 -5.07 3.09 -0.97
N LYS A 61 -6.37 3.42 -1.06
CA LYS A 61 -6.82 4.81 -1.23
C LYS A 61 -6.52 5.64 0.01
N ALA A 62 -6.72 5.10 1.21
CA ALA A 62 -6.41 5.76 2.47
C ALA A 62 -4.91 6.06 2.58
N SER A 63 -4.04 5.07 2.30
CA SER A 63 -2.59 5.27 2.29
C SER A 63 -2.15 6.33 1.26
N LEU A 64 -2.75 6.31 0.06
CA LEU A 64 -2.47 7.34 -0.95
C LEU A 64 -2.98 8.72 -0.54
N ALA A 65 -4.11 8.81 0.17
CA ALA A 65 -4.68 10.06 0.66
C ALA A 65 -3.80 10.69 1.75
N ASP A 66 -3.24 9.90 2.67
CA ASP A 66 -2.29 10.39 3.68
C ASP A 66 -1.03 10.98 3.03
N ILE A 67 -0.49 10.29 2.03
CA ILE A 67 0.66 10.79 1.25
C ILE A 67 0.30 12.07 0.49
N ALA A 68 -0.92 12.15 -0.06
CA ALA A 68 -1.40 13.33 -0.78
C ALA A 68 -1.58 14.53 0.16
N SER A 69 -2.19 14.33 1.34
CA SER A 69 -2.38 15.36 2.37
C SER A 69 -1.05 15.96 2.82
N ALA A 70 -0.05 15.11 3.06
CA ALA A 70 1.29 15.58 3.41
C ALA A 70 1.91 16.47 2.33
N ARG A 71 1.69 16.14 1.05
CA ARG A 71 2.18 16.93 -0.10
C ARG A 71 1.40 18.21 -0.34
N GLU A 72 0.09 18.18 -0.15
CA GLU A 72 -0.76 19.36 -0.25
C GLU A 72 -0.39 20.37 0.83
N ASN A 73 -0.11 19.93 2.06
CA ASN A 73 0.40 20.80 3.12
C ASN A 73 1.73 21.47 2.70
N GLN A 74 2.63 20.74 2.04
CA GLN A 74 3.87 21.31 1.49
C GLN A 74 3.62 22.30 0.35
N SER A 75 2.67 22.02 -0.56
CA SER A 75 2.28 22.96 -1.62
C SER A 75 1.76 24.27 -1.02
N ARG A 76 0.89 24.16 -0.01
CA ARG A 76 0.33 25.32 0.71
C ARG A 76 1.42 26.17 1.39
N VAL A 77 2.44 25.55 1.97
CA VAL A 77 3.59 26.26 2.56
C VAL A 77 4.44 26.93 1.48
N GLN A 78 4.63 26.29 0.32
CA GLN A 78 5.37 26.86 -0.81
C GLN A 78 4.64 28.06 -1.44
N GLU A 79 3.32 27.97 -1.59
CA GLU A 79 2.46 29.01 -2.18
C GLU A 79 2.18 30.17 -1.20
N SER A 80 2.33 29.96 0.10
CA SER A 80 2.07 31.00 1.10
C SER A 80 3.01 32.20 0.92
N GLU A 81 2.45 33.41 0.79
CA GLU A 81 3.23 34.65 0.65
C GLU A 81 4.07 34.96 1.89
N HIS A 82 3.63 34.53 3.07
CA HIS A 82 4.29 34.82 4.35
C HIS A 82 5.34 33.78 4.76
N ALA A 83 5.49 32.69 4.02
CA ALA A 83 6.49 31.68 4.35
C ALA A 83 7.91 32.16 3.99
N SER A 84 8.86 31.96 4.90
CA SER A 84 10.28 32.26 4.68
C SER A 84 10.84 31.46 3.49
N TRP A 85 11.78 32.04 2.73
CA TRP A 85 12.41 31.40 1.57
C TRP A 85 12.97 30.01 1.90
N LEU A 86 13.55 29.84 3.10
CA LEU A 86 14.09 28.56 3.55
C LEU A 86 12.97 27.54 3.78
N ALA A 87 11.84 27.96 4.37
CA ALA A 87 10.69 27.07 4.62
C ALA A 87 10.07 26.56 3.32
N LYS A 88 10.05 27.39 2.26
CA LYS A 88 9.55 26.99 0.94
C LYS A 88 10.45 25.97 0.25
N ASN A 89 11.77 26.06 0.44
CA ASN A 89 12.73 25.29 -0.33
C ASN A 89 13.42 24.17 0.46
N VAL A 90 13.17 24.04 1.77
CA VAL A 90 13.88 23.07 2.64
C VAL A 90 13.79 21.64 2.11
N HIS A 91 12.64 21.24 1.57
CA HIS A 91 12.42 19.88 1.10
C HIS A 91 13.18 19.59 -0.21
N SER A 92 13.11 20.52 -1.17
CA SER A 92 13.87 20.44 -2.43
C SER A 92 15.37 20.50 -2.18
N LEU A 93 15.81 21.35 -1.24
CA LEU A 93 17.21 21.45 -0.84
C LEU A 93 17.71 20.16 -0.19
N LEU A 94 16.92 19.55 0.70
CA LEU A 94 17.24 18.25 1.29
C LEU A 94 17.35 17.17 0.22
N ALA A 95 16.42 17.12 -0.74
CA ALA A 95 16.47 16.15 -1.82
C ALA A 95 17.72 16.29 -2.69
N VAL A 96 18.06 17.51 -3.10
CA VAL A 96 19.30 17.79 -3.84
C VAL A 96 20.53 17.42 -3.01
N SER A 97 20.53 17.72 -1.71
CA SER A 97 21.65 17.39 -0.82
C SER A 97 21.85 15.88 -0.67
N ILE A 98 20.78 15.11 -0.55
CA ILE A 98 20.83 13.64 -0.44
C ILE A 98 21.38 13.06 -1.73
N ILE A 99 20.86 13.47 -2.89
CA ILE A 99 21.33 13.01 -4.20
C ILE A 99 22.80 13.37 -4.40
N ALA A 100 23.19 14.61 -4.10
CA ALA A 100 24.57 15.06 -4.22
C ALA A 100 25.51 14.26 -3.32
N LEU A 101 25.11 13.98 -2.08
CA LEU A 101 25.89 13.17 -1.13
C LEU A 101 26.02 11.72 -1.60
N THR A 102 24.96 11.14 -2.19
CA THR A 102 24.99 9.80 -2.79
C THR A 102 26.02 9.72 -3.92
N PHE A 103 25.99 10.68 -4.86
CA PHE A 103 26.97 10.74 -5.95
C PHE A 103 28.39 10.96 -5.43
N LEU A 104 28.56 11.80 -4.39
CA LEU A 104 29.85 12.01 -3.74
C LEU A 104 30.39 10.71 -3.12
N MET A 105 29.54 9.94 -2.44
CA MET A 105 29.93 8.63 -1.90
C MET A 105 30.32 7.65 -3.01
N TYR A 106 29.58 7.58 -4.11
CA TYR A 106 29.94 6.74 -5.25
C TYR A 106 31.28 7.15 -5.85
N PHE A 107 31.49 8.45 -6.02
CA PHE A 107 32.75 8.97 -6.50
C PHE A 107 33.92 8.58 -5.58
N TRP A 108 33.72 8.69 -4.27
CA TRP A 108 34.74 8.33 -3.28
C TRP A 108 35.06 6.83 -3.27
N ILE A 109 34.06 5.97 -3.41
CA ILE A 109 34.23 4.51 -3.50
C ILE A 109 34.95 4.13 -4.80
N ILE A 110 34.59 4.74 -5.93
CA ILE A 110 35.21 4.45 -7.23
C ILE A 110 36.68 4.90 -7.27
N GLN A 111 37.01 6.02 -6.65
CA GLN A 111 38.40 6.49 -6.51
C GLN A 111 39.19 5.69 -5.46
N GLY A 112 38.50 4.99 -4.56
CA GLY A 112 39.10 4.14 -3.55
C GLY A 112 39.77 2.90 -4.14
N ASP A 113 40.78 2.38 -3.44
CA ASP A 113 41.44 1.15 -3.86
C ASP A 113 40.54 -0.07 -3.60
N MET A 114 39.83 -0.49 -4.64
CA MET A 114 38.96 -1.66 -4.63
C MET A 114 39.69 -2.96 -4.26
N LYS A 115 41.01 -3.07 -4.50
CA LYS A 115 41.79 -4.23 -4.07
C LYS A 115 41.98 -4.23 -2.56
N ALA A 116 42.34 -3.08 -1.99
CA ALA A 116 42.45 -2.92 -0.55
C ALA A 116 41.10 -3.19 0.16
N ILE A 117 39.98 -2.74 -0.42
CA ILE A 117 38.63 -3.01 0.09
C ILE A 117 38.30 -4.51 0.06
N ALA A 118 38.70 -5.22 -1.00
CA ALA A 118 38.49 -6.66 -1.14
C ALA A 118 39.36 -7.46 -0.17
N GLU A 119 40.63 -7.09 -0.02
CA GLU A 119 41.57 -7.72 0.92
C GLU A 119 41.18 -7.49 2.38
N ALA A 120 40.60 -6.33 2.70
CA ALA A 120 40.06 -6.02 4.02
C ALA A 120 38.74 -6.75 4.36
N GLY A 121 38.17 -7.51 3.43
CA GLY A 121 36.94 -8.29 3.64
C GLY A 121 35.66 -7.45 3.77
N VAL A 122 35.70 -6.16 3.47
CA VAL A 122 34.55 -5.24 3.62
C VAL A 122 33.76 -5.05 2.32
N LYS A 123 34.10 -5.78 1.26
CA LYS A 123 33.45 -5.69 -0.05
C LYS A 123 31.93 -5.84 0.03
N ASP A 124 31.44 -6.81 0.79
CA ASP A 124 29.99 -7.06 0.91
C ASP A 124 29.27 -5.90 1.60
N ILE A 125 29.92 -5.28 2.59
CA ILE A 125 29.42 -4.08 3.28
C ILE A 125 29.34 -2.92 2.29
N VAL A 126 30.37 -2.72 1.46
CA VAL A 126 30.37 -1.67 0.44
C VAL A 126 29.25 -1.89 -0.57
N ILE A 127 29.05 -3.12 -1.06
CA ILE A 127 27.94 -3.44 -1.98
C ILE A 127 26.58 -3.20 -1.33
N TYR A 128 26.42 -3.59 -0.06
CA TYR A 128 25.19 -3.32 0.70
C TYR A 128 24.90 -1.81 0.82
N ILE A 129 25.92 -1.01 1.17
CA ILE A 129 25.80 0.45 1.24
C ILE A 129 25.44 1.03 -0.13
N LEU A 130 26.11 0.56 -1.20
CA LEU A 130 25.79 0.99 -2.57
C LEU A 130 24.33 0.70 -2.92
N GLY A 131 23.82 -0.48 -2.59
CA GLY A 131 22.42 -0.86 -2.82
C GLY A 131 21.43 0.00 -2.02
N ALA A 132 21.72 0.25 -0.74
CA ALA A 132 20.89 1.12 0.10
C ALA A 132 20.86 2.56 -0.44
N LEU A 133 22.01 3.10 -0.83
CA LEU A 133 22.13 4.43 -1.43
C LEU A 133 21.39 4.53 -2.77
N THR A 134 21.47 3.51 -3.63
CA THR A 134 20.73 3.46 -4.91
C THR A 134 19.23 3.50 -4.64
N THR A 135 18.77 2.76 -3.64
CA THR A 135 17.36 2.68 -3.27
C THR A 135 16.84 4.03 -2.77
N ILE A 136 17.57 4.69 -1.86
CA ILE A 136 17.18 6.01 -1.34
C ILE A 136 17.16 7.04 -2.47
N SER A 137 18.19 7.08 -3.32
CA SER A 137 18.24 8.00 -4.47
C SER A 137 17.06 7.78 -5.42
N THR A 138 16.75 6.52 -5.73
CA THR A 138 15.60 6.16 -6.58
C THR A 138 14.28 6.59 -5.94
N GLN A 139 14.11 6.41 -4.63
CA GLN A 139 12.92 6.85 -3.90
C GLN A 139 12.76 8.38 -3.93
N VAL A 140 13.85 9.13 -3.75
CA VAL A 140 13.83 10.60 -3.87
C VAL A 140 13.43 11.00 -5.29
N VAL A 141 14.05 10.43 -6.32
CA VAL A 141 13.68 10.69 -7.72
C VAL A 141 12.21 10.34 -7.98
N ALA A 142 11.74 9.18 -7.51
CA ALA A 142 10.34 8.76 -7.66
C ALA A 142 9.36 9.69 -6.92
N TYR A 143 9.72 10.23 -5.77
CA TYR A 143 8.91 11.20 -5.05
C TYR A 143 8.64 12.46 -5.91
N TYR A 144 9.71 13.05 -6.49
CA TYR A 144 9.61 14.27 -7.28
C TYR A 144 9.03 14.03 -8.68
N PHE A 145 9.45 12.97 -9.38
CA PHE A 145 9.08 12.75 -10.79
C PHE A 145 7.95 11.74 -11.00
N GLY A 146 7.71 10.83 -10.06
CA GLY A 146 6.73 9.73 -10.23
C GLY A 146 5.27 10.16 -10.10
N SER A 147 4.98 11.29 -9.44
CA SER A 147 3.61 11.69 -9.10
C SER A 147 3.05 12.85 -9.94
N SER A 148 3.92 13.71 -10.47
CA SER A 148 3.54 14.89 -11.24
C SER A 148 2.85 14.50 -12.56
N MET A 149 3.38 13.50 -13.27
CA MET A 149 2.78 13.01 -14.51
C MET A 149 1.49 12.20 -14.28
N GLY A 150 1.45 11.40 -13.21
CA GLY A 150 0.31 10.53 -12.90
C GLY A 150 -0.94 11.31 -12.47
N SER A 151 -0.77 12.36 -11.67
CA SER A 151 -1.87 13.23 -11.21
C SER A 151 -2.47 14.06 -12.36
N GLN A 152 -1.63 14.68 -13.19
CA GLN A 152 -2.12 15.41 -14.38
C GLN A 152 -2.83 14.48 -15.37
N THR A 153 -2.32 13.26 -15.57
CA THR A 153 -2.95 12.28 -16.47
C THR A 153 -4.29 11.78 -15.91
N LYS A 154 -4.39 11.53 -14.60
CA LYS A 154 -5.66 11.20 -13.94
C LYS A 154 -6.67 12.34 -14.05
N GLN A 155 -6.26 13.59 -13.77
CA GLN A 155 -7.15 14.74 -13.88
C GLN A 155 -7.70 14.89 -15.30
N LYS A 156 -6.81 14.86 -16.31
CA LYS A 156 -7.22 14.88 -17.73
C LYS A 156 -8.15 13.75 -18.11
N SER A 157 -7.96 12.56 -17.53
CA SER A 157 -8.83 11.41 -17.79
C SER A 157 -10.21 11.59 -17.16
N MET A 158 -10.26 12.13 -15.94
CA MET A 158 -11.52 12.44 -15.27
C MET A 158 -12.28 13.57 -15.96
N ASP A 159 -11.59 14.62 -16.38
CA ASP A 159 -12.18 15.73 -17.14
C ASP A 159 -12.78 15.22 -18.46
N LYS A 160 -12.07 14.33 -19.17
CA LYS A 160 -12.56 13.72 -20.41
C LYS A 160 -13.78 12.82 -20.19
N ILE A 161 -13.81 12.06 -19.09
CA ILE A 161 -14.98 11.23 -18.74
C ILE A 161 -16.18 12.12 -18.39
N ALA A 162 -15.96 13.20 -17.63
CA ALA A 162 -17.01 14.15 -17.30
C ALA A 162 -17.58 14.83 -18.56
N GLU A 163 -16.72 15.19 -19.51
CA GLU A 163 -17.13 15.77 -20.79
C GLU A 163 -17.92 14.77 -21.65
N ASP A 164 -17.47 13.51 -21.73
CA ASP A 164 -18.18 12.46 -22.49
C ASP A 164 -19.55 12.14 -21.88
N MET A 165 -19.64 12.18 -20.54
CA MET A 165 -20.90 12.00 -19.83
C MET A 165 -21.84 13.19 -20.05
N ALA A 166 -21.34 14.42 -20.00
CA ALA A 166 -22.12 15.63 -20.28
C ALA A 166 -22.68 15.62 -21.71
N ARG A 167 -21.88 15.24 -22.70
CA ARG A 167 -22.35 15.10 -24.11
C ARG A 167 -23.48 14.09 -24.25
N LYS A 168 -23.36 12.92 -23.61
CA LYS A 168 -24.41 11.89 -23.61
C LYS A 168 -25.71 12.32 -22.92
N MET A 169 -25.65 13.28 -21.99
CA MET A 169 -26.84 13.84 -21.36
C MET A 169 -27.51 14.93 -22.21
N THR A 170 -26.74 15.67 -23.03
CA THR A 170 -27.28 16.70 -23.92
C THR A 170 -27.79 16.18 -25.26
N ASP A 171 -27.37 14.98 -25.69
CA ASP A 171 -27.85 14.30 -26.92
C ASP A 171 -29.13 13.46 -26.71
N LYS A 172 -29.84 13.62 -25.60
CA LYS A 172 -31.18 13.05 -25.33
C LYS A 172 -32.24 14.15 -25.29
#